data_AF-A0A935WD42-F1
#
_entry.id   AF-A0A935WD42-F1
#
_cell.length_a   1.000
_cell.length_b   1.000
_cell.length_c   1.000
_cell.angle_alpha   90.00
_cell.angle_beta   90.00
_cell.angle_gamma   90.00
#
_symmetry.space_group_name_H-M   'P 1'
#
loop_
_entity.id
_entity.type
_entity.pdbx_description
1 polymer ?
#
loop_
_entity_poly.entity_id
_entity_poly.type
_entity_poly.pdbx_seq_one_letter_code
_entity_poly.pdbx_strand_id
1 'polypeptide(L)'
;MERTGRGALIAGGYGAALALAVAVTGLHRAAEPAADASSGMMAFGDALLFLGTFGLAALVPTGAALWVLRDRPRFWDVAAGLALVAAATGLAALAAYLAARGAGASQVALMWGAFAVLRVLAAPFLAGLFFMAGVFAPGRRARLGLLVAAGCEGLVFGVVALLWVLGP
;
A
#
# COMPACT_ATOMS: atom_id res chain seq x y z
N MET A 1 21.62 8.58 23.41
CA MET A 1 20.17 8.77 23.17
C MET A 1 19.45 7.49 23.57
N GLU A 2 18.69 7.55 24.65
CA GLU A 2 17.91 6.41 25.18
C GLU A 2 16.88 5.90 24.16
N ARG A 3 16.49 4.63 24.25
CA ARG A 3 15.52 3.98 23.33
C ARG A 3 14.22 4.79 23.20
N THR A 4 13.81 5.48 24.26
CA THR A 4 12.65 6.36 24.35
C THR A 4 12.74 7.55 23.38
N GLY A 5 13.93 8.15 23.23
CA GLY A 5 14.14 9.31 22.34
C GLY A 5 14.01 8.97 20.85
N ARG A 6 14.43 7.77 20.44
CA ARG A 6 14.26 7.30 19.05
C ARG A 6 12.80 7.01 18.72
N GLY A 7 12.09 6.38 19.66
CA GLY A 7 10.66 6.12 19.51
C GLY A 7 9.85 7.41 19.40
N ALA A 8 10.13 8.40 20.26
CA ALA A 8 9.48 9.71 20.21
C ALA A 8 9.75 10.45 18.90
N LEU A 9 10.97 10.39 18.37
CA LEU A 9 11.31 11.01 17.08
C LEU A 9 10.55 10.37 15.92
N ILE A 10 10.49 9.03 15.87
CA ILE A 10 9.76 8.29 14.84
C ILE A 10 8.26 8.61 14.93
N ALA A 11 7.69 8.58 16.13
CA ALA A 11 6.29 8.93 16.36
C ALA A 11 6.00 10.38 15.96
N GLY A 12 6.89 11.32 16.30
CA GLY A 12 6.81 12.71 15.87
C GLY A 12 6.87 12.85 14.34
N GLY A 13 7.72 12.07 13.67
CA GLY A 13 7.79 12.02 12.21
C GLY A 13 6.49 11.53 11.55
N TYR A 14 5.86 10.50 12.11
CA TYR A 14 4.52 10.07 11.67
C TYR A 14 3.46 11.13 11.94
N GLY A 15 3.52 11.82 13.08
CA GLY A 15 2.64 12.94 13.40
C GLY A 15 2.77 14.09 12.39
N ALA A 16 4.00 14.44 12.00
CA ALA A 16 4.25 15.45 10.97
C ALA A 16 3.75 15.02 9.59
N ALA A 17 3.97 13.76 9.20
CA ALA A 17 3.46 13.19 7.96
C ALA A 17 1.92 13.23 7.91
N LEU A 18 1.27 12.92 9.04
CA LEU A 18 -0.18 13.01 9.17
C LEU A 18 -0.67 14.45 9.03
N ALA A 19 -0.04 15.39 9.74
CA ALA A 19 -0.38 16.81 9.65
C ALA A 19 -0.24 17.34 8.22
N LEU A 20 0.82 16.94 7.51
CA LEU A 20 1.02 17.31 6.11
C LEU A 20 -0.08 16.78 5.20
N ALA A 21 -0.47 15.51 5.35
CA ALA A 21 -1.54 14.91 4.55
C ALA A 21 -2.90 15.58 4.80
N VAL A 22 -3.21 15.91 6.06
CA VAL A 22 -4.41 16.70 6.42
C VAL A 22 -4.36 18.09 5.78
N ALA A 23 -3.21 18.77 5.85
CA ALA A 23 -3.06 20.11 5.29
C ALA A 23 -3.23 20.11 3.77
N VAL A 24 -2.55 19.20 3.05
CA VAL A 24 -2.63 19.11 1.58
C VAL A 24 -4.05 18.82 1.11
N THR A 25 -4.73 17.87 1.76
CA THR A 25 -6.10 17.51 1.38
C THR A 25 -7.12 18.59 1.76
N GLY A 26 -6.92 19.24 2.91
CA GLY A 26 -7.74 20.40 3.29
C GLY A 26 -7.60 21.57 2.32
N LEU A 27 -6.38 21.88 1.90
CA LEU A 27 -6.11 22.92 0.91
C LEU A 27 -6.67 22.55 -0.47
N HIS A 28 -6.57 21.28 -0.88
CA HIS A 28 -7.15 20.80 -2.13
C HIS A 28 -8.67 21.00 -2.16
N ARG A 29 -9.37 20.52 -1.13
CA ARG A 29 -10.82 20.71 -1.00
C ARG A 29 -11.23 22.19 -0.97
N ALA A 30 -10.45 23.04 -0.31
CA ALA A 30 -10.74 24.47 -0.22
C ALA A 30 -10.52 25.21 -1.55
N ALA A 31 -9.64 24.70 -2.41
CA ALA A 31 -9.34 25.27 -3.73
C ALA A 31 -10.27 24.75 -4.84
N GLU A 32 -10.99 23.66 -4.60
CA GLU A 32 -11.81 23.01 -5.61
C GLU A 32 -13.18 23.69 -5.74
N PRO A 33 -13.57 24.17 -6.93
CA PRO A 33 -14.90 24.70 -7.17
C PRO A 33 -15.97 23.62 -6.97
N ALA A 34 -17.20 24.02 -6.63
CA ALA A 34 -18.32 23.10 -6.52
C ALA A 34 -18.55 22.38 -7.87
N ALA A 35 -18.01 21.17 -8.00
CA ALA A 35 -18.17 20.32 -9.16
C ALA A 35 -19.46 19.52 -9.05
N ASP A 36 -20.15 19.29 -10.18
CA ASP A 36 -21.34 18.42 -10.29
C ASP A 36 -21.02 16.91 -10.10
N ALA A 37 -19.92 16.60 -9.42
CA ALA A 37 -19.52 15.25 -9.06
C ALA A 37 -20.37 14.74 -7.89
N SER A 38 -20.73 13.46 -7.92
CA SER A 38 -21.35 12.83 -6.75
C SER A 38 -20.43 12.95 -5.52
N SER A 39 -21.01 13.22 -4.34
CA SER A 39 -20.26 13.42 -3.10
C SER A 39 -19.34 12.25 -2.74
N GLY A 40 -19.72 11.02 -3.13
CA GLY A 40 -18.89 9.83 -2.95
C GLY A 40 -17.63 9.82 -3.80
N MET A 41 -17.68 10.33 -5.03
CA MET A 41 -16.52 10.39 -5.93
C MET A 41 -15.48 11.40 -5.41
N MET A 42 -15.95 12.57 -4.95
CA MET A 42 -15.10 13.59 -4.33
C MET A 42 -14.42 13.04 -3.06
N ALA A 43 -15.20 12.44 -2.16
CA ALA A 43 -14.67 11.87 -0.92
C ALA A 43 -13.64 10.74 -1.18
N PHE A 44 -13.85 9.93 -2.22
CA PHE A 44 -12.87 8.92 -2.62
C PHE A 44 -11.58 9.53 -3.15
N GLY A 45 -11.66 10.52 -4.04
CA GLY A 45 -10.50 11.24 -4.56
C GLY A 45 -9.68 11.90 -3.45
N ASP A 46 -10.35 12.54 -2.50
CA ASP A 46 -9.70 13.11 -1.31
C ASP A 46 -9.01 12.06 -0.45
N ALA A 47 -9.62 10.89 -0.28
CA ALA A 47 -9.03 9.78 0.46
C ALA A 47 -7.77 9.24 -0.24
N LEU A 48 -7.77 9.18 -1.58
CA LEU A 48 -6.58 8.81 -2.36
C LEU A 48 -5.47 9.85 -2.22
N LEU A 49 -5.80 11.13 -2.32
CA LEU A 49 -4.84 12.22 -2.15
C LEU A 49 -4.23 12.19 -0.75
N PHE A 50 -5.09 12.03 0.27
CA PHE A 50 -4.66 11.87 1.66
C PHE A 50 -3.67 10.73 1.82
N LEU A 51 -4.06 9.54 1.35
CA LEU A 51 -3.27 8.32 1.50
C LEU A 51 -1.95 8.40 0.74
N GLY A 52 -1.97 8.98 -0.47
CA GLY A 52 -0.78 9.23 -1.28
C GLY A 52 0.20 10.19 -0.59
N THR A 53 -0.28 11.34 -0.13
CA THR A 53 0.55 12.33 0.57
C THR A 53 1.11 11.76 1.87
N PHE A 54 0.26 11.11 2.69
CA PHE A 54 0.68 10.48 3.93
C PHE A 54 1.73 9.40 3.67
N GLY A 55 1.49 8.50 2.71
CA GLY A 55 2.40 7.41 2.37
C GLY A 55 3.79 7.92 1.96
N LEU A 56 3.84 8.94 1.09
CA LEU A 56 5.11 9.56 0.68
C LEU A 56 5.82 10.25 1.84
N ALA A 57 5.10 11.04 2.65
CA ALA A 57 5.66 11.72 3.80
C ALA A 57 6.13 10.74 4.88
N ALA A 58 5.46 9.61 5.01
CA ALA A 58 5.77 8.56 5.98
C ALA A 58 6.99 7.72 5.59
N LEU A 59 7.56 7.84 4.38
CA LEU A 59 8.76 7.09 3.98
C LEU A 59 9.93 7.36 4.93
N VAL A 60 10.19 8.62 5.27
CA VAL A 60 11.30 9.00 6.17
C VAL A 60 11.17 8.37 7.57
N PRO A 61 10.05 8.54 8.31
CA PRO A 61 9.89 7.89 9.61
C PRO A 61 9.84 6.36 9.51
N THR A 62 9.33 5.81 8.41
CA THR A 62 9.35 4.35 8.16
C THR A 62 10.77 3.83 8.01
N GLY A 63 11.62 4.51 7.22
CA GLY A 63 13.03 4.16 7.08
C GLY A 63 13.79 4.23 8.40
N ALA A 64 13.55 5.28 9.19
CA ALA A 64 14.13 5.39 10.53
C ALA A 64 13.69 4.25 11.45
N ALA A 65 12.40 3.89 11.43
CA ALA A 65 11.86 2.76 12.20
C ALA A 65 12.48 1.43 11.79
N LEU A 66 12.58 1.16 10.49
CA LEU A 66 13.20 -0.05 9.94
C LEU A 66 14.69 -0.14 10.30
N TRP A 67 15.41 0.98 10.28
CA TRP A 67 16.81 1.02 10.69
C TRP A 67 16.99 0.65 12.17
N VAL A 68 16.12 1.14 13.05
CA VAL A 68 16.13 0.77 14.48
C VAL A 68 15.78 -0.72 14.68
N LEU A 69 14.93 -1.28 13.82
CA LEU A 69 14.51 -2.70 13.87
C LEU A 69 15.52 -3.66 13.25
N ARG A 70 16.61 -3.17 12.66
CA ARG A 70 17.62 -3.99 11.97
C ARG A 70 18.19 -5.09 12.85
N ASP A 71 18.43 -4.84 14.14
CA ASP A 71 19.04 -5.82 15.05
C ASP A 71 18.07 -6.92 15.55
N ARG A 72 16.81 -6.93 15.08
CA ARG A 72 15.79 -7.90 15.51
C ARG A 72 15.49 -8.93 14.42
N PRO A 73 16.22 -10.05 14.33
CA PRO A 73 16.05 -11.02 13.24
C PRO A 73 14.63 -11.60 13.15
N ARG A 74 14.00 -11.90 14.29
CA ARG A 74 12.61 -12.42 14.34
C ARG A 74 11.59 -11.48 13.71
N PHE A 75 11.79 -10.17 13.82
CA PHE A 75 10.91 -9.19 13.19
C PHE A 75 10.95 -9.35 11.66
N TRP A 76 12.14 -9.50 11.10
CA TRP A 76 12.32 -9.65 9.65
C TRP A 76 11.78 -10.98 9.11
N ASP A 77 11.89 -12.06 9.88
CA ASP A 77 11.33 -13.36 9.49
C ASP A 77 9.79 -13.31 9.48
N VAL A 78 9.17 -12.74 10.52
CA VAL A 78 7.71 -12.57 10.59
C VAL A 78 7.24 -11.62 9.50
N ALA A 79 7.93 -10.49 9.29
CA ALA A 79 7.59 -9.52 8.26
C ALA A 79 7.67 -10.14 6.85
N ALA A 80 8.71 -10.92 6.56
CA ALA A 80 8.84 -11.64 5.29
C ALA A 80 7.73 -12.68 5.12
N GLY A 81 7.40 -13.44 6.18
CA GLY A 81 6.29 -14.40 6.15
C GLY A 81 4.94 -13.73 5.86
N LEU A 82 4.63 -12.64 6.57
CA LEU A 82 3.40 -11.86 6.35
C LEU A 82 3.35 -11.25 4.95
N ALA A 83 4.48 -10.74 4.44
CA ALA A 83 4.56 -10.19 3.09
C ALA A 83 4.30 -11.25 2.02
N LEU A 84 4.82 -12.47 2.21
CA LEU A 84 4.56 -13.59 1.30
C LEU A 84 3.11 -14.06 1.35
N VAL A 85 2.49 -14.11 2.54
CA VAL A 85 1.05 -14.39 2.67
C VAL A 85 0.22 -13.33 1.96
N ALA A 86 0.53 -12.05 2.16
CA ALA A 86 -0.13 -10.96 1.45
C ALA A 86 0.03 -11.13 -0.08
N ALA A 87 1.26 -11.34 -0.57
CA ALA A 87 1.51 -11.57 -1.99
C ALA A 87 0.73 -12.77 -2.56
N ALA A 88 0.66 -13.87 -1.81
CA ALA A 88 -0.14 -15.04 -2.20
C ALA A 88 -1.63 -14.72 -2.30
N THR A 89 -2.18 -13.94 -1.38
CA THR A 89 -3.58 -13.47 -1.48
C THR A 89 -3.78 -12.53 -2.68
N GLY A 90 -2.75 -11.77 -3.08
CA GLY A 90 -2.78 -10.91 -4.27
C GLY A 90 -2.85 -11.71 -5.57
N LEU A 91 -1.98 -12.72 -5.68
CA LEU A 91 -1.96 -13.63 -6.82
C LEU A 91 -3.24 -14.47 -6.92
N ALA A 92 -3.77 -14.95 -5.79
CA ALA A 92 -5.04 -15.66 -5.76
C ALA A 92 -6.22 -14.78 -6.21
N ALA A 93 -6.25 -13.52 -5.77
CA ALA A 93 -7.25 -12.55 -6.22
C ALA A 93 -7.13 -12.25 -7.72
N LEU A 94 -5.91 -12.11 -8.24
CA LEU A 94 -5.67 -11.93 -9.68
C LEU A 94 -6.17 -13.13 -10.49
N ALA A 95 -5.84 -14.35 -10.06
CA ALA A 95 -6.29 -15.57 -10.72
C ALA A 95 -7.83 -15.67 -10.74
N ALA A 96 -8.48 -15.36 -9.62
CA ALA A 96 -9.94 -15.32 -9.53
C ALA A 96 -10.55 -14.26 -10.47
N TYR A 97 -9.93 -13.08 -10.55
CA TYR A 97 -10.35 -12.01 -11.46
C TYR A 97 -10.27 -12.44 -12.93
N LEU A 98 -9.16 -13.06 -13.34
CA LEU A 98 -8.98 -13.56 -14.70
C LEU A 98 -9.97 -14.68 -15.04
N ALA A 99 -10.21 -15.61 -14.12
CA ALA A 99 -11.19 -16.69 -14.29
C ALA A 99 -12.62 -16.16 -14.46
N ALA A 100 -13.02 -15.18 -13.62
CA ALA A 100 -14.34 -14.56 -13.70
C ALA A 100 -14.55 -13.80 -15.03
N ARG A 101 -13.50 -13.19 -15.58
CA ARG A 101 -13.57 -12.48 -16.88
C ARG A 101 -13.83 -13.42 -18.06
N GLY A 102 -13.41 -14.70 -17.96
CA GLY A 102 -13.62 -15.70 -19.01
C GLY A 102 -14.95 -16.47 -18.93
N ALA A 103 -15.58 -16.55 -17.76
CA ALA A 103 -16.73 -17.43 -17.53
C ALA A 103 -18.11 -16.75 -17.47
N GLY A 104 -18.19 -15.42 -17.62
CA GLY A 104 -19.41 -14.66 -17.32
C GLY A 104 -19.61 -14.53 -15.81
N ALA A 105 -19.64 -13.29 -15.30
CA ALA A 105 -19.56 -13.05 -13.86
C ALA A 105 -20.83 -13.50 -13.11
N SER A 106 -20.66 -14.34 -12.09
CA SER A 106 -21.73 -14.68 -11.15
C SER A 106 -22.01 -13.54 -10.17
N GLN A 107 -23.22 -13.48 -9.58
CA GLN A 107 -23.60 -12.43 -8.62
C GLN A 107 -22.69 -12.37 -7.38
N VAL A 108 -22.09 -13.51 -7.01
CA VAL A 108 -21.05 -13.58 -5.98
C VAL A 108 -19.78 -12.85 -6.45
N ALA A 109 -19.35 -13.00 -7.70
CA ALA A 109 -18.19 -12.29 -8.23
C ALA A 109 -18.34 -10.75 -8.17
N LEU A 110 -19.57 -10.23 -8.31
CA LEU A 110 -19.86 -8.80 -8.18
C LEU A 110 -19.68 -8.28 -6.75
N MET A 111 -20.11 -9.04 -5.72
CA MET A 111 -19.92 -8.66 -4.31
C MET A 111 -18.43 -8.65 -3.91
N TRP A 112 -17.64 -9.56 -4.47
CA TRP A 112 -16.19 -9.62 -4.24
C TRP A 112 -15.42 -8.54 -5.02
N GLY A 113 -16.03 -7.95 -6.05
CA GLY A 113 -15.44 -6.86 -6.84
C GLY A 113 -15.07 -5.63 -6.02
N ALA A 114 -15.86 -5.28 -4.98
CA ALA A 114 -15.56 -4.16 -4.10
C ALA A 114 -14.24 -4.35 -3.33
N PHE A 115 -13.98 -5.58 -2.86
CA PHE A 115 -12.72 -5.93 -2.20
C PHE A 115 -11.54 -5.97 -3.19
N ALA A 116 -11.79 -6.33 -4.45
CA ALA A 116 -10.76 -6.31 -5.48
C ALA A 116 -10.26 -4.87 -5.75
N VAL A 117 -11.15 -3.88 -5.80
CA VAL A 117 -10.76 -2.46 -5.97
C VAL A 117 -9.88 -1.98 -4.82
N LEU A 118 -10.28 -2.23 -3.57
CA LEU A 118 -9.47 -1.92 -2.39
C LEU A 118 -8.09 -2.58 -2.44
N ARG A 119 -8.03 -3.83 -2.91
CA ARG A 119 -6.78 -4.59 -3.00
C ARG A 119 -5.86 -4.08 -4.11
N VAL A 120 -6.41 -3.74 -5.28
CA VAL A 120 -5.66 -3.12 -6.38
C VAL A 120 -5.09 -1.77 -5.94
N LEU A 121 -5.87 -0.99 -5.18
CA LEU A 121 -5.40 0.27 -4.64
C LEU A 121 -4.31 0.09 -3.59
N ALA A 122 -4.43 -0.93 -2.73
CA ALA A 122 -3.44 -1.24 -1.70
C ALA A 122 -2.13 -1.82 -2.28
N ALA A 123 -2.19 -2.52 -3.41
CA ALA A 123 -1.05 -3.20 -4.02
C ALA A 123 0.20 -2.31 -4.24
N PRO A 124 0.12 -1.10 -4.83
CA PRO A 124 1.30 -0.23 -4.98
C PRO A 124 1.88 0.23 -3.64
N PHE A 125 1.04 0.47 -2.63
CA PHE A 125 1.52 0.85 -1.29
C PHE A 125 2.19 -0.34 -0.58
N LEU A 126 1.63 -1.54 -0.69
CA LEU A 126 2.22 -2.77 -0.17
C LEU A 126 3.54 -3.09 -0.88
N ALA A 127 3.59 -2.94 -2.20
CA ALA A 127 4.81 -3.11 -2.98
C ALA A 127 5.91 -2.14 -2.53
N GLY A 128 5.57 -0.86 -2.35
CA GLY A 128 6.51 0.15 -1.83
C GLY A 128 7.01 -0.17 -0.42
N LEU A 129 6.11 -0.57 0.49
CA LEU A 129 6.45 -0.95 1.86
C LEU A 129 7.37 -2.18 1.89
N PHE A 130 7.03 -3.23 1.14
CA PHE A 130 7.84 -4.45 1.07
C PHE A 130 9.19 -4.21 0.40
N PHE A 131 9.24 -3.37 -0.63
CA PHE A 131 10.48 -2.94 -1.27
C PHE A 131 11.38 -2.21 -0.26
N MET A 132 10.84 -1.22 0.44
CA MET A 132 11.56 -0.47 1.45
C MET A 132 12.06 -1.40 2.57
N ALA A 133 11.19 -2.25 3.10
CA ALA A 133 11.57 -3.25 4.09
C ALA A 133 12.67 -4.20 3.57
N GLY A 134 12.58 -4.64 2.32
CA GLY A 134 13.59 -5.49 1.67
C GLY A 134 14.95 -4.80 1.53
N VAL A 135 15.00 -3.49 1.27
CA VAL A 135 16.25 -2.71 1.22
C VAL A 135 16.93 -2.65 2.59
N PHE A 136 16.17 -2.52 3.67
CA PHE A 136 16.69 -2.42 5.04
C PHE A 136 16.90 -3.77 5.74
N ALA A 137 16.36 -4.86 5.21
CA ALA A 137 16.45 -6.19 5.80
C ALA A 137 17.92 -6.68 5.87
N PRO A 138 18.43 -7.05 7.07
CA PRO A 138 19.83 -7.46 7.23
C PRO A 138 20.12 -8.87 6.70
N GLY A 139 19.14 -9.76 6.67
CA GLY A 139 19.30 -11.16 6.27
C GLY A 139 18.89 -11.41 4.82
N ARG A 140 19.69 -12.23 4.09
CA ARG A 140 19.43 -12.55 2.68
C ARG A 140 18.07 -13.21 2.43
N ARG A 141 17.61 -14.09 3.33
CA ARG A 141 16.32 -14.79 3.21
C ARG A 141 15.13 -13.84 3.36
N ALA A 142 15.09 -13.08 4.45
CA ALA A 142 14.03 -12.10 4.69
C ALA A 142 14.01 -11.00 3.61
N ARG A 143 15.20 -10.53 3.19
CA ARG A 143 15.34 -9.58 2.08
C ARG A 143 14.75 -10.12 0.78
N LEU A 144 15.10 -11.34 0.38
CA LEU A 144 14.54 -11.96 -0.83
C LEU A 144 13.03 -12.15 -0.71
N GLY A 145 12.52 -12.63 0.44
CA GLY A 145 11.08 -12.80 0.65
C GLY A 145 10.31 -11.49 0.49
N LEU A 146 10.80 -10.41 1.09
CA LEU A 146 10.20 -9.07 0.99
C LEU A 146 10.27 -8.51 -0.44
N LEU A 147 11.39 -8.68 -1.14
CA LEU A 147 11.53 -8.22 -2.53
C LEU A 147 10.68 -9.04 -3.51
N VAL A 148 10.55 -10.35 -3.30
CA VAL A 148 9.64 -11.21 -4.07
C VAL A 148 8.19 -10.77 -3.84
N ALA A 149 7.80 -10.56 -2.58
CA ALA A 149 6.46 -10.06 -2.26
C ALA A 149 6.20 -8.69 -2.91
N ALA A 150 7.17 -7.78 -2.89
CA ALA A 150 7.07 -6.49 -3.56
C ALA A 150 6.88 -6.65 -5.09
N GLY A 151 7.64 -7.56 -5.71
CA GLY A 151 7.50 -7.88 -7.12
C GLY A 151 6.15 -8.47 -7.48
N CYS A 152 5.62 -9.38 -6.65
CA CYS A 152 4.28 -9.97 -6.83
C CYS A 152 3.17 -8.92 -6.74
N GLU A 153 3.19 -8.06 -5.71
CA GLU A 153 2.20 -6.99 -5.57
C GLU A 153 2.29 -5.98 -6.73
N GLY A 154 3.51 -5.65 -7.18
CA GLY A 154 3.74 -4.83 -8.37
C GLY A 154 3.20 -5.46 -9.66
N LEU A 155 3.39 -6.78 -9.83
CA LEU A 155 2.83 -7.53 -10.95
C LEU A 155 1.31 -7.55 -10.94
N VAL A 156 0.69 -7.81 -9.79
CA VAL A 156 -0.77 -7.82 -9.65
C VAL A 156 -1.35 -6.46 -10.03
N PHE A 157 -0.78 -5.38 -9.49
CA PHE A 157 -1.18 -4.02 -9.85
C PHE A 157 -1.00 -3.75 -11.35
N GLY A 158 0.19 -4.05 -11.88
CA GLY A 158 0.53 -3.79 -13.28
C GLY A 158 -0.37 -4.54 -14.27
N VAL A 159 -0.66 -5.81 -14.01
CA VAL A 159 -1.57 -6.60 -14.87
C VAL A 159 -2.98 -6.04 -14.82
N VAL A 160 -3.53 -5.74 -13.64
CA VAL A 160 -4.90 -5.19 -13.53
C VAL A 160 -4.99 -3.82 -14.19
N ALA A 161 -4.01 -2.93 -13.95
CA ALA A 161 -3.96 -1.61 -14.56
C ALA A 161 -3.87 -1.71 -16.10
N LEU A 162 -3.02 -2.59 -16.63
CA LEU A 162 -2.91 -2.83 -18.06
C LEU A 162 -4.24 -3.34 -18.66
N LEU A 163 -4.90 -4.28 -17.97
CA LEU A 163 -6.19 -4.83 -18.41
C LEU A 163 -7.34 -3.82 -18.35
N TRP A 164 -7.23 -2.80 -17.52
CA TRP A 164 -8.16 -1.66 -17.48
C TRP A 164 -7.90 -0.68 -18.62
N VAL A 165 -6.63 -0.42 -18.95
CA VAL A 165 -6.26 0.52 -20.02
C VAL A 165 -6.49 -0.08 -21.41
N LEU A 166 -6.19 -1.37 -21.59
CA LEU A 166 -6.29 -2.08 -22.88
C LEU A 166 -7.61 -2.86 -23.04
N GLY A 167 -8.39 -3.01 -21.97
CA GLY A 167 -9.68 -3.67 -22.03
C GLY A 167 -10.74 -2.76 -22.66
N PRO A 168 -11.66 -3.30 -23.49
CA PRO A 168 -12.87 -2.56 -23.88
C PRO A 168 -13.77 -2.29 -22.67
#